data_AF-A0A3N5UKY4-F1
#
_entry.id   AF-A0A3N5UKY4-F1
#
_cell.length_a   1.000
_cell.length_b   1.000
_cell.length_c   1.000
_cell.angle_alpha   90.00
_cell.angle_beta   90.00
_cell.angle_gamma   90.00
#
_symmetry.space_group_name_H-M   'P 1'
#
loop_
_entity.id
_entity.type
_entity.pdbx_description
1 polymer ?
#
loop_
_entity_poly.entity_id
_entity_poly.type
_entity_poly.pdbx_seq_one_letter_code
_entity_poly.pdbx_strand_id
1 'polypeptide(L)'
;AAGSSDQQVYLLDRQGKLLWREKLKDKVWTVDLSADGQRLVVGAGEKEAHVRTFNRGGQAQWKRYVEGGVSCVAVSAGGEIVLVGTRAGHIHIFDGNGESVYHEVASKMIRDVAISRDARTAVAVSEDGHVHGVLLSL
;
A
#
# COMPACT_ATOMS: atom_id res chain seq x y z
N ALA A 1 -12.47 0.02 2.30
CA ALA A 1 -11.95 -1.32 2.64
C ALA A 1 -11.41 -1.28 4.06
N ALA A 2 -11.20 -2.43 4.70
CA ALA A 2 -10.62 -2.50 6.03
C ALA A 2 -9.64 -3.66 6.12
N GLY A 3 -8.53 -3.44 6.84
CA GLY A 3 -7.64 -4.47 7.33
C GLY A 3 -7.86 -4.69 8.82
N SER A 4 -7.60 -5.90 9.31
CA SER A 4 -7.75 -6.23 10.73
C SER A 4 -6.60 -7.09 11.25
N SER A 5 -6.38 -7.01 12.57
CA SER A 5 -5.42 -7.86 13.29
C SER A 5 -5.85 -9.33 13.38
N ASP A 6 -7.08 -9.66 12.99
CA ASP A 6 -7.56 -11.03 12.79
C ASP A 6 -7.06 -11.69 11.48
N GLN A 7 -6.15 -11.00 10.78
CA GLN A 7 -5.53 -11.42 9.52
C GLN A 7 -6.49 -11.36 8.32
N GLN A 8 -7.59 -10.62 8.42
CA GLN A 8 -8.56 -10.49 7.32
C GLN A 8 -8.47 -9.12 6.64
N VAL A 9 -8.75 -9.14 5.34
CA VAL A 9 -9.06 -7.96 4.54
C VAL A 9 -10.55 -8.00 4.22
N TYR A 10 -11.22 -6.86 4.32
CA TYR A 10 -12.65 -6.71 4.02
C TYR A 10 -12.85 -5.63 2.97
N LEU A 11 -13.67 -5.95 1.96
CA LEU A 11 -14.28 -4.94 1.10
C LEU A 11 -15.78 -4.87 1.40
N LEU A 12 -16.26 -3.65 1.64
CA LEU A 12 -17.66 -3.37 1.94
C LEU A 12 -18.21 -2.37 0.93
N ASP A 13 -19.51 -2.42 0.68
CA ASP A 13 -20.19 -1.36 -0.05
C ASP A 13 -20.43 -0.12 0.82
N ARG A 14 -21.04 0.91 0.23
CA ARG A 14 -21.33 2.19 0.91
C ARG A 14 -22.32 2.05 2.06
N GLN A 15 -23.11 0.97 2.09
CA GLN A 15 -24.07 0.65 3.14
C GLN A 15 -23.42 -0.20 4.24
N GLY A 16 -22.13 -0.53 4.12
CA GLY A 16 -21.42 -1.39 5.07
C GLY A 16 -21.71 -2.88 4.88
N LYS A 17 -22.32 -3.29 3.77
CA LYS A 17 -22.50 -4.71 3.46
C LYS A 17 -21.18 -5.30 2.99
N LEU A 18 -20.80 -6.45 3.55
CA LEU A 18 -19.64 -7.19 3.11
C LEU A 18 -19.80 -7.64 1.64
N LEU A 19 -18.89 -7.20 0.78
CA LEU A 19 -18.79 -7.66 -0.61
C LEU A 19 -17.94 -8.92 -0.68
N TRP A 20 -16.76 -8.90 -0.06
CA TRP A 20 -15.90 -10.07 0.11
C TRP A 20 -14.92 -9.85 1.26
N ARG A 21 -14.35 -10.96 1.73
CA ARG A 21 -13.20 -10.96 2.64
C ARG A 21 -12.16 -11.98 2.19
N GLU A 22 -10.90 -11.70 2.49
CA GLU A 22 -9.77 -12.60 2.24
C GLU A 22 -8.97 -12.78 3.53
N LYS A 23 -8.69 -14.04 3.87
CA LYS A 23 -7.84 -14.37 5.02
C LYS A 23 -6.38 -14.43 4.58
N LEU A 24 -5.55 -13.56 5.15
CA LEU A 24 -4.10 -13.61 5.05
C LEU A 24 -3.50 -14.46 6.19
N LYS A 25 -2.18 -14.63 6.16
CA LYS A 25 -1.43 -15.31 7.23
C LYS A 25 -0.83 -14.34 8.25
N ASP A 26 -1.04 -13.05 8.04
CA ASP A 26 -0.43 -11.96 8.79
C ASP A 26 -1.47 -10.89 9.12
N LYS A 27 -1.23 -10.14 10.19
CA LYS A 27 -2.05 -8.97 10.53
C LYS A 27 -2.01 -7.96 9.39
N VAL A 28 -3.16 -7.39 9.07
CA VAL A 28 -3.26 -6.32 8.09
C VAL A 28 -3.17 -4.99 8.84
N TRP A 29 -2.17 -4.18 8.49
CA TRP A 29 -1.90 -2.92 9.17
C TRP A 29 -2.46 -1.73 8.40
N THR A 30 -2.54 -1.83 7.08
CA THR A 30 -2.95 -0.72 6.23
C THR A 30 -3.60 -1.23 4.94
N VAL A 31 -4.52 -0.44 4.41
CA VAL A 31 -5.18 -0.67 3.13
C VAL A 31 -5.40 0.66 2.43
N ASP A 32 -5.38 0.65 1.10
CA ASP A 32 -5.83 1.79 0.29
C ASP A 32 -6.54 1.30 -0.99
N LEU A 33 -7.54 2.05 -1.45
CA LEU A 33 -8.39 1.68 -2.59
C LEU A 33 -8.29 2.76 -3.67
N SER A 34 -7.99 2.36 -4.91
CA SER A 34 -7.97 3.28 -6.05
C SER A 34 -9.33 3.96 -6.23
N ALA A 35 -9.32 5.18 -6.78
CA ALA A 35 -10.51 6.01 -6.90
C ALA A 35 -11.60 5.38 -7.78
N ASP A 36 -11.19 4.59 -8.79
CA ASP A 36 -12.09 3.80 -9.65
C ASP A 36 -12.63 2.52 -8.98
N GLY A 37 -12.16 2.22 -7.77
CA GLY A 37 -12.51 1.04 -6.98
C GLY A 37 -12.02 -0.28 -7.57
N GLN A 38 -11.11 -0.25 -8.55
CA GLN A 38 -10.65 -1.44 -9.25
C GLN A 38 -9.48 -2.13 -8.56
N ARG A 39 -8.72 -1.43 -7.73
CA ARG A 39 -7.53 -1.95 -7.06
C ARG A 39 -7.52 -1.62 -5.58
N LEU A 40 -7.48 -2.67 -4.77
CA LEU A 40 -7.18 -2.59 -3.35
C LEU A 40 -5.71 -2.95 -3.12
N VAL A 41 -4.98 -2.11 -2.41
CA VAL A 41 -3.63 -2.39 -1.89
C VAL A 41 -3.73 -2.71 -0.41
N VAL A 42 -2.98 -3.70 0.03
CA VAL A 42 -2.96 -4.20 1.41
C VAL A 42 -1.53 -4.33 1.88
N GLY A 43 -1.19 -3.69 2.99
CA GLY A 43 0.07 -3.87 3.71
C GLY A 43 -0.13 -4.77 4.94
N ALA A 44 0.64 -5.85 5.02
CA ALA A 44 0.52 -6.85 6.08
C ALA A 44 1.88 -7.37 6.55
N GLY A 45 1.91 -7.93 7.76
CA GLY A 45 3.10 -8.54 8.34
C GLY A 45 4.05 -7.56 9.03
N GLU A 46 4.92 -8.13 9.87
CA GLU A 46 5.98 -7.41 10.59
C GLU A 46 7.36 -7.96 10.20
N LYS A 47 7.56 -9.28 10.37
CA LYS A 47 8.80 -9.96 9.97
C LYS A 47 8.79 -10.35 8.49
N GLU A 48 7.71 -10.98 8.04
CA GLU A 48 7.47 -11.31 6.62
C GLU A 48 6.53 -10.27 6.00
N ALA A 49 6.94 -9.00 6.14
CA ALA A 49 6.16 -7.87 5.68
C ALA A 49 5.98 -7.92 4.17
N HIS A 50 4.77 -7.64 3.72
CA HIS A 50 4.43 -7.71 2.31
C HIS A 50 3.30 -6.77 1.94
N VAL A 51 3.30 -6.40 0.67
CA VAL A 51 2.21 -5.70 0.02
C VAL A 51 1.54 -6.63 -0.96
N ARG A 52 0.21 -6.67 -0.94
CA ARG A 52 -0.62 -7.49 -1.81
C ARG A 52 -1.71 -6.64 -2.43
N THR A 53 -2.04 -6.92 -3.68
CA THR A 53 -3.11 -6.23 -4.39
C THR A 53 -4.24 -7.17 -4.76
N PHE A 54 -5.45 -6.62 -4.76
CA PHE A 54 -6.67 -7.33 -5.17
C PHE A 54 -7.43 -6.46 -6.16
N ASN A 55 -8.09 -7.11 -7.12
CA ASN A 55 -9.08 -6.40 -7.93
C ASN A 55 -10.39 -6.20 -7.15
N ARG A 56 -11.34 -5.46 -7.72
CA ARG A 56 -12.67 -5.22 -7.12
C ARG A 56 -13.41 -6.50 -6.73
N GLY A 57 -13.21 -7.59 -7.48
CA GLY A 57 -13.81 -8.90 -7.22
C GLY A 57 -13.12 -9.72 -6.13
N GLY A 58 -12.07 -9.18 -5.49
CA GLY A 58 -11.32 -9.89 -4.44
C GLY A 58 -10.28 -10.88 -4.99
N GLN A 59 -9.99 -10.86 -6.29
CA GLN A 59 -8.95 -11.71 -6.87
C GLN A 59 -7.58 -11.07 -6.68
N ALA A 60 -6.66 -11.81 -6.06
CA ALA A 60 -5.28 -11.37 -5.88
C ALA A 60 -4.60 -11.12 -7.24
N GLN A 61 -3.91 -9.99 -7.37
CA GLN A 61 -3.20 -9.62 -8.60
C GLN A 61 -1.69 -9.89 -8.43
N TRP A 62 -1.05 -9.32 -7.41
CA TRP A 62 0.34 -9.61 -7.10
C TRP A 62 0.64 -9.49 -5.60
N LYS A 63 1.81 -10.00 -5.20
CA LYS A 63 2.37 -9.90 -3.84
C LYS A 63 3.87 -9.60 -3.92
N ARG A 64 4.35 -8.65 -3.11
CA ARG A 64 5.78 -8.34 -2.94
C ARG A 64 6.15 -8.30 -1.48
N TYR A 65 7.27 -8.91 -1.15
CA TYR A 65 7.87 -8.80 0.18
C TYR A 65 8.68 -7.51 0.25
N VAL A 66 8.61 -6.85 1.40
CA VAL A 66 9.35 -5.62 1.68
C VAL A 66 10.02 -5.75 3.05
N GLU A 67 11.05 -4.95 3.27
CA GLU A 67 11.80 -5.00 4.52
C GLU A 67 11.19 -4.09 5.58
N GLY A 68 10.96 -4.67 6.77
CA GLY A 68 10.29 -4.02 7.89
C GLY A 68 8.76 -3.99 7.71
N GLY A 69 8.04 -4.02 8.84
CA GLY A 69 6.57 -4.00 8.86
C GLY A 69 6.00 -2.85 8.01
N VAL A 70 5.01 -3.16 7.16
CA VAL A 70 4.37 -2.15 6.31
C VAL A 70 3.58 -1.20 7.20
N SER A 71 3.95 0.07 7.20
CA SER A 71 3.32 1.09 8.05
C SER A 71 2.22 1.83 7.33
N CYS A 72 2.38 2.08 6.03
CA CYS A 72 1.46 2.87 5.22
C CYS A 72 1.57 2.45 3.75
N VAL A 73 0.45 2.59 3.02
CA VAL A 73 0.37 2.36 1.58
C VAL A 73 -0.50 3.45 0.96
N ALA A 74 -0.23 3.79 -0.29
CA ALA A 74 -1.09 4.63 -1.13
C ALA A 74 -1.14 4.05 -2.54
N VAL A 75 -2.26 4.23 -3.24
CA VAL A 75 -2.43 3.82 -4.64
C VAL A 75 -2.92 4.99 -5.49
N SER A 76 -2.38 5.13 -6.71
CA SER A 76 -2.84 6.15 -7.66
C SER A 76 -4.31 5.94 -8.05
N ALA A 77 -4.94 6.99 -8.57
CA ALA A 77 -6.37 6.99 -8.89
C ALA A 77 -6.80 5.86 -9.84
N GLY A 78 -5.98 5.49 -10.83
CA GLY A 78 -6.22 4.37 -11.75
C GLY A 78 -5.44 3.08 -11.39
N GLY A 79 -4.71 3.06 -10.27
CA GLY A 79 -4.01 1.89 -9.78
C GLY A 79 -2.69 1.56 -10.48
N GLU A 80 -2.15 2.48 -11.27
CA GLU A 80 -0.88 2.36 -11.99
C GLU A 80 0.35 2.44 -11.08
N ILE A 81 0.23 3.08 -9.92
CA ILE A 81 1.32 3.28 -8.98
C ILE A 81 0.89 2.86 -7.57
N VAL A 82 1.75 2.13 -6.89
CA VAL A 82 1.59 1.75 -5.48
C VAL A 82 2.80 2.25 -4.70
N LEU A 83 2.58 3.12 -3.72
CA LEU A 83 3.59 3.63 -2.80
C LEU A 83 3.48 2.92 -1.45
N VAL A 84 4.61 2.56 -0.87
CA VAL A 84 4.72 1.76 0.35
C VAL A 84 5.76 2.38 1.25
N GLY A 85 5.38 2.63 2.51
CA GLY A 85 6.30 2.99 3.59
C GLY A 85 6.42 1.85 4.61
N THR A 86 7.61 1.66 5.16
CA THR A 86 7.85 0.64 6.20
C THR A 86 8.38 1.20 7.50
N ARG A 87 8.23 0.42 8.58
CA ARG A 87 8.82 0.68 9.91
C ARG A 87 10.34 0.71 9.90
N ALA A 88 10.97 0.11 8.90
CA ALA A 88 12.43 0.13 8.72
C ALA A 88 12.91 1.33 7.89
N GLY A 89 12.01 2.26 7.51
CA GLY A 89 12.36 3.44 6.73
C GLY A 89 12.39 3.22 5.21
N HIS A 90 11.99 2.04 4.72
CA HIS A 90 11.96 1.79 3.29
C HIS A 90 10.77 2.50 2.65
N ILE A 91 11.02 3.18 1.53
CA ILE A 91 10.04 3.78 0.64
C ILE A 91 10.11 3.01 -0.67
N HIS A 92 9.07 2.26 -1.00
CA HIS A 92 8.98 1.56 -2.28
C HIS A 92 7.91 2.17 -3.15
N ILE A 93 8.20 2.30 -4.45
CA ILE A 93 7.19 2.53 -5.47
C ILE A 93 7.17 1.32 -6.39
N PHE A 94 5.99 0.76 -6.59
CA PHE A 94 5.71 -0.29 -7.55
C PHE A 94 4.78 0.22 -8.64
N ASP A 95 4.90 -0.34 -9.84
CA ASP A 95 3.94 -0.12 -10.92
C ASP A 95 2.65 -0.95 -10.73
N GLY A 96 1.75 -0.84 -11.70
CA GLY A 96 0.49 -1.59 -11.75
C GLY A 96 0.67 -3.11 -11.73
N ASN A 97 1.82 -3.64 -12.15
CA ASN A 97 2.11 -5.06 -12.21
C ASN A 97 2.94 -5.56 -10.99
N GLY A 98 3.29 -4.65 -10.08
CA GLY A 98 4.11 -4.94 -8.92
C GLY A 98 5.60 -4.99 -9.22
N GLU A 99 6.05 -4.42 -10.34
CA GLU A 99 7.47 -4.20 -10.63
C GLU A 99 7.97 -2.99 -9.85
N SER A 100 9.18 -3.09 -9.28
CA SER A 100 9.75 -1.98 -8.52
C SER A 100 10.25 -0.90 -9.47
N VAL A 101 9.72 0.31 -9.34
CA VAL A 101 10.13 1.47 -10.14
C VAL A 101 11.03 2.42 -9.35
N TYR A 102 10.93 2.41 -8.02
CA TYR A 102 11.75 3.23 -7.14
C TYR A 102 11.91 2.59 -5.78
N HIS A 103 13.07 2.80 -5.16
CA HIS A 103 13.35 2.43 -3.78
C HIS A 103 14.31 3.43 -3.14
N GLU A 104 13.98 3.86 -1.92
CA GLU A 104 14.81 4.68 -1.04
C GLU A 104 14.73 4.13 0.39
N VAL A 105 15.75 4.41 1.20
CA VAL A 105 15.76 4.10 2.63
C VAL A 105 16.00 5.39 3.42
N ALA A 106 14.98 5.83 4.13
CA ALA A 106 15.06 6.90 5.12
C ALA A 106 15.75 6.41 6.40
N SER A 107 16.26 7.34 7.22
CA SER A 107 17.00 6.97 8.44
C SER A 107 16.10 6.45 9.56
N LYS A 108 14.78 6.71 9.47
CA LYS A 108 13.76 6.27 10.42
C LYS A 108 12.48 5.83 9.71
N MET A 109 11.59 5.22 10.49
CA MET A 109 10.28 4.72 10.06
C MET A 109 9.52 5.74 9.21
N ILE A 110 8.93 5.24 8.13
CA ILE A 110 7.95 6.00 7.34
C ILE A 110 6.63 6.01 8.09
N ARG A 111 6.11 7.20 8.35
CA ARG A 111 4.86 7.43 9.10
C ARG A 111 3.65 7.49 8.21
N ASP A 112 3.77 8.11 7.04
CA ASP A 112 2.68 8.21 6.08
C ASP A 112 3.20 8.41 4.66
N VAL A 113 2.35 8.14 3.68
CA VAL A 113 2.63 8.27 2.25
C VAL A 113 1.42 8.83 1.50
N ALA A 114 1.65 9.58 0.43
CA ALA A 114 0.59 10.05 -0.45
C ALA A 114 1.05 10.15 -1.90
N ILE A 115 0.11 9.98 -2.84
CA ILE A 115 0.33 10.16 -4.28
C ILE A 115 -0.60 11.26 -4.77
N SER A 116 -0.08 12.18 -5.59
CA SER A 116 -0.88 13.23 -6.22
C SER A 116 -1.92 12.62 -7.15
N ARG A 117 -3.06 13.30 -7.32
CA ARG A 117 -4.19 12.78 -8.13
C ARG A 117 -3.82 12.50 -9.59
N ASP A 118 -2.89 13.27 -10.14
CA ASP A 118 -2.36 13.12 -11.49
C ASP A 118 -1.22 12.07 -11.59
N ALA A 119 -0.91 11.39 -10.49
CA ALA A 119 0.14 10.39 -10.37
C ALA A 119 1.55 10.89 -10.75
N ARG A 120 1.81 12.20 -10.68
CA ARG A 120 3.12 12.80 -10.99
C ARG A 120 4.04 12.99 -9.80
N THR A 121 3.49 13.02 -8.59
CA THR A 121 4.25 13.25 -7.37
C THR A 121 3.87 12.21 -6.32
N ALA A 122 4.88 11.60 -5.71
CA ALA A 122 4.73 10.73 -4.55
C ALA A 122 5.49 11.36 -3.38
N VAL A 123 4.92 11.32 -2.18
CA VAL A 123 5.56 11.83 -0.97
C VAL A 123 5.51 10.80 0.15
N ALA A 124 6.57 10.75 0.96
CA ALA A 124 6.64 9.98 2.19
C ALA A 124 7.17 10.88 3.32
N VAL A 125 6.68 10.67 4.55
CA VAL A 125 7.16 11.39 5.73
C VAL A 125 7.75 10.42 6.74
N SER A 126 8.91 10.75 7.30
CA SER A 126 9.67 9.90 8.22
C SER A 126 9.66 10.45 9.65
N GLU A 127 9.88 9.57 10.63
CA GLU A 127 9.99 9.94 12.05
C GLU A 127 11.14 10.91 12.38
N ASP A 128 12.17 10.97 11.54
CA ASP A 128 13.29 11.90 11.71
C ASP A 128 12.95 13.33 11.24
N GLY A 129 11.70 13.59 10.83
CA GLY A 129 11.21 14.91 10.46
C GLY A 129 11.41 15.27 8.99
N HIS A 130 11.81 14.33 8.13
CA HIS A 130 12.00 14.59 6.70
C HIS A 130 10.75 14.28 5.87
N VAL A 131 10.65 14.98 4.74
CA VAL A 131 9.69 14.71 3.66
C VAL A 131 10.50 14.26 2.44
N HIS A 132 10.20 13.06 1.96
CA HIS A 132 10.81 12.48 0.76
C HIS A 132 9.83 12.67 -0.40
N GLY A 133 10.26 13.35 -1.45
CA GLY A 133 9.44 13.64 -2.63
C GLY A 133 10.02 12.99 -3.89
N VAL A 134 9.18 12.28 -4.64
CA VAL A 134 9.57 11.61 -5.89
C VAL A 134 8.68 12.13 -7.02
N LEU A 135 9.32 12.60 -8.09
CA LEU A 135 8.64 12.89 -9.35
C LEU A 135 8.53 11.61 -10.16
N LEU A 136 7.30 11.24 -10.51
CA LEU A 136 6.99 10.06 -11.30
C LEU A 136 6.98 10.47 -12.78
N SER A 137 7.91 9.92 -13.56
CA SER A 137 7.88 10.04 -15.01
C SER A 137 6.89 9.00 -15.55
N LEU A 138 5.72 9.48 -15.98
CA LEU A 138 4.73 8.68 -16.73
C LEU A 138 5.18 8.50 -18.20
#